data_AF-A0A3A8ZCW0-F1
#
_entry.id   AF-A0A3A8ZCW0-F1
#
_cell.length_a   1.000
_cell.length_b   1.000
_cell.length_c   1.000
_cell.angle_alpha   90.00
_cell.angle_beta   90.00
_cell.angle_gamma   90.00
#
_symmetry.space_group_name_H-M   'P 1'
#
loop_
_entity.id
_entity.type
_entity.pdbx_description
1 polymer ?
#
loop_
_entity_poly.entity_id
_entity_poly.type
_entity_poly.pdbx_seq_one_letter_code
_entity_poly.pdbx_strand_id
1 'polypeptide(L)'
;MDAGWLSNSSAYYYGLDMTAIDFNPDVIEKAKETSKILSVNVKFQCADLFKFSCEPKDIVISVGVLHHTSDCLGGVRRCIELTRNGGVFIGLYHKYARKPFLDYFKTLKEENSDEDFLFKKYRELDGRHADETQAKSWFMDQVLHPYETQHTLEEIAGIFGSMVFPY
;
A
#
# COMPACT_ATOMS: atom_id res chain seq x y z
N MET A 1 -1.92 2.83 -3.49
CA MET A 1 -1.96 4.26 -3.11
C MET A 1 -0.52 4.73 -3.08
N ASP A 2 -0.19 5.81 -3.78
CA ASP A 2 1.19 6.31 -3.79
C ASP A 2 1.56 7.03 -2.48
N ALA A 3 2.87 7.17 -2.24
CA ALA A 3 3.40 7.88 -1.07
C ALA A 3 2.98 9.37 -1.00
N GLY A 4 2.51 9.96 -2.09
CA GLY A 4 2.20 11.39 -2.20
C GLY A 4 0.81 11.78 -1.73
N TRP A 5 -0.22 11.00 -2.05
CA TRP A 5 -1.61 11.38 -1.78
C TRP A 5 -1.88 11.61 -0.29
N LEU A 6 -1.55 10.62 0.56
CA LEU A 6 -1.79 10.72 2.01
C LEU A 6 -0.87 11.74 2.67
N SER A 7 0.41 11.76 2.29
CA SER A 7 1.42 12.58 2.95
C SER A 7 1.23 14.06 2.65
N ASN A 8 1.03 14.43 1.38
CA ASN A 8 0.77 15.82 1.02
C ASN A 8 -0.57 16.31 1.58
N SER A 9 -1.63 15.49 1.52
CA SER A 9 -2.93 15.88 2.09
C SER A 9 -2.84 16.10 3.60
N SER A 10 -2.16 15.20 4.31
CA SER A 10 -1.94 15.32 5.76
C SER A 10 -1.18 16.59 6.12
N ALA A 11 -0.10 16.87 5.40
CA ALA A 11 0.68 18.09 5.61
C ALA A 11 -0.13 19.36 5.27
N TYR A 12 -0.92 19.34 4.20
CA TYR A 12 -1.68 20.50 3.73
C TYR A 12 -2.85 20.85 4.66
N TYR A 13 -3.67 19.88 5.03
CA TYR A 13 -4.87 20.14 5.82
C TYR A 13 -4.61 20.24 7.32
N TYR A 14 -3.56 19.58 7.82
CA TYR A 14 -3.32 19.45 9.26
C TYR A 14 -1.94 19.92 9.71
N GLY A 15 -1.05 20.32 8.79
CA GLY A 15 0.28 20.84 9.16
C GLY A 15 1.21 19.81 9.81
N LEU A 16 1.00 18.51 9.55
CA LEU A 16 1.77 17.43 10.17
C LEU A 16 3.20 17.33 9.60
N ASP A 17 4.20 16.98 10.44
CA ASP A 17 5.56 16.64 9.99
C ASP A 17 5.56 15.26 9.32
N MET A 18 5.56 15.26 8.00
CA MET A 18 5.44 14.03 7.21
C MET A 18 6.80 13.57 6.69
N THR A 19 7.06 12.28 6.85
CA THR A 19 8.10 11.56 6.10
C THR A 19 7.40 10.45 5.32
N ALA A 20 7.66 10.37 4.02
CA ALA A 20 7.01 9.40 3.14
C ALA A 20 8.06 8.71 2.27
N ILE A 21 7.93 7.40 2.14
CA ILE A 21 8.85 6.57 1.36
C ILE A 21 8.09 5.76 0.31
N ASP A 22 8.76 5.53 -0.80
CA ASP A 22 8.32 4.61 -1.86
C ASP A 22 9.58 3.99 -2.48
N PHE A 23 9.44 2.79 -3.03
CA PHE A 23 10.55 2.14 -3.74
C PHE A 23 10.71 2.70 -5.16
N ASN A 24 9.64 3.27 -5.73
CA ASN A 24 9.65 3.81 -7.08
C ASN A 24 10.08 5.30 -7.09
N PRO A 25 11.21 5.65 -7.73
CA PRO A 25 11.70 7.03 -7.79
C PRO A 25 10.75 7.98 -8.53
N ASP A 26 10.03 7.50 -9.56
CA ASP A 26 9.11 8.33 -10.36
C ASP A 26 7.90 8.75 -9.52
N VAL A 27 7.40 7.84 -8.68
CA VAL A 27 6.33 8.12 -7.71
C VAL A 27 6.76 9.19 -6.71
N ILE A 28 8.00 9.09 -6.21
CA ILE A 28 8.58 10.08 -5.30
C ILE A 28 8.74 11.44 -5.97
N GLU A 29 9.17 11.49 -7.23
CA GLU A 29 9.27 12.74 -7.98
C GLU A 29 7.90 13.40 -8.13
N LYS A 30 6.88 12.64 -8.54
CA LYS A 30 5.51 13.14 -8.68
C LYS A 30 4.93 13.65 -7.35
N ALA A 31 5.22 12.95 -6.26
CA ALA A 31 4.80 13.36 -4.93
C ALA A 31 5.45 14.69 -4.50
N LYS A 32 6.73 14.89 -4.84
CA LYS A 32 7.46 16.15 -4.59
C LYS A 32 6.90 17.32 -5.42
N GLU A 33 6.55 17.10 -6.68
CA GLU A 33 5.88 18.12 -7.50
C GLU A 33 4.58 18.59 -6.87
N THR A 34 3.77 17.63 -6.40
CA THR A 34 2.50 17.92 -5.71
C THR A 34 2.74 18.71 -4.43
N SER A 35 3.77 18.37 -3.66
CA SER A 35 4.20 19.11 -2.46
C SER A 35 4.49 20.57 -2.75
N LYS A 36 5.22 20.84 -3.85
CA LYS A 36 5.55 22.21 -4.30
C LYS A 36 4.30 23.01 -4.67
N ILE A 37 3.36 22.39 -5.39
CA ILE A 37 2.10 23.04 -5.77
C ILE A 37 1.28 23.41 -4.54
N LEU A 38 1.20 22.50 -3.56
CA LEU A 38 0.47 22.70 -2.32
C LEU A 38 1.21 23.58 -1.31
N SER A 39 2.46 23.97 -1.59
CA SER A 39 3.32 24.74 -0.69
C SER A 39 3.48 24.09 0.69
N VAL A 40 3.60 22.76 0.73
CA VAL A 40 3.84 21.98 1.94
C VAL A 40 5.24 21.38 1.94
N ASN A 41 5.76 21.07 3.12
CA ASN A 41 7.08 20.47 3.28
C ASN A 41 6.95 19.02 3.78
N VAL A 42 6.93 18.08 2.84
CA VAL A 42 6.97 16.64 3.13
C VAL A 42 8.36 16.09 2.81
N LYS A 43 8.94 15.31 3.73
CA LYS A 43 10.22 14.64 3.55
C LYS A 43 10.04 13.35 2.75
N PHE A 44 10.18 13.43 1.44
CA PHE A 44 10.10 12.27 0.55
C PHE A 44 11.45 11.57 0.34
N GLN A 45 11.47 10.24 0.43
CA GLN A 45 12.65 9.43 0.12
C GLN A 45 12.31 8.23 -0.77
N CYS A 46 13.14 7.99 -1.79
CA CYS A 46 13.11 6.74 -2.53
C CYS A 46 13.86 5.70 -1.69
N ALA A 47 13.15 4.73 -1.11
CA ALA A 47 13.73 3.80 -0.14
C ALA A 47 13.05 2.43 -0.13
N ASP A 48 13.84 1.42 0.18
CA ASP A 48 13.39 0.08 0.55
C ASP A 48 12.98 0.07 2.02
N LEU A 49 11.72 -0.26 2.33
CA LEU A 49 11.19 -0.32 3.69
C LEU A 49 12.10 -1.13 4.63
N PHE A 50 12.62 -2.25 4.17
CA PHE A 50 13.43 -3.16 5.00
C PHE A 50 14.82 -2.61 5.32
N LYS A 51 15.27 -1.58 4.60
CA LYS A 51 16.57 -0.89 4.81
C LYS A 51 16.42 0.53 5.32
N PHE A 52 15.23 1.10 5.17
CA PHE A 52 14.92 2.46 5.58
C PHE A 52 15.05 2.62 7.09
N SER A 53 15.66 3.71 7.53
CA SER A 53 15.74 4.09 8.94
C SER A 53 15.48 5.58 9.09
N CYS A 54 14.90 5.95 10.23
CA CYS A 54 14.69 7.34 10.61
C CYS A 54 14.54 7.43 12.13
N GLU A 55 14.52 8.66 12.65
CA GLU A 55 14.04 8.89 14.00
C GLU A 55 12.61 8.34 14.15
N PRO A 56 12.33 7.55 15.20
CA PRO A 56 11.02 6.93 15.39
C PRO A 56 9.87 7.95 15.30
N LYS A 57 8.74 7.54 14.72
CA LYS A 57 7.56 8.39 14.46
C LYS A 57 6.44 8.11 15.45
N ASP A 58 5.61 9.11 15.72
CA ASP A 58 4.44 8.92 16.58
C ASP A 58 3.36 8.07 15.89
N ILE A 59 3.27 8.15 14.56
CA ILE A 59 2.37 7.30 13.76
C ILE A 59 3.11 6.79 12.53
N VAL A 60 3.00 5.49 12.25
CA VAL A 60 3.43 4.87 10.99
C VAL A 60 2.23 4.29 10.26
N ILE A 61 2.09 4.61 8.97
CA ILE A 61 0.95 4.22 8.15
C ILE A 61 1.46 3.46 6.92
N SER A 62 0.87 2.30 6.64
CA SER A 62 1.07 1.55 5.39
C SER A 62 -0.24 0.95 4.91
N VAL A 63 -0.74 1.40 3.76
CA VAL A 63 -2.06 1.02 3.23
C VAL A 63 -1.92 0.53 1.80
N GLY A 64 -2.25 -0.72 1.54
CA GLY A 64 -2.18 -1.26 0.18
C GLY A 64 -0.77 -1.58 -0.28
N VAL A 65 0.20 -1.77 0.62
CA VAL A 65 1.63 -1.92 0.26
C VAL A 65 2.22 -3.23 0.77
N LEU A 66 2.16 -3.51 2.08
CA LEU A 66 2.98 -4.59 2.67
C LEU A 66 2.68 -5.98 2.10
N HIS A 67 1.44 -6.26 1.71
CA HIS A 67 1.07 -7.54 1.10
C HIS A 67 1.69 -7.76 -0.28
N HIS A 68 2.19 -6.72 -0.94
CA HIS A 68 2.94 -6.82 -2.19
C HIS A 68 4.45 -7.01 -1.96
N THR A 69 4.90 -7.10 -0.72
CA THR A 69 6.32 -7.35 -0.41
C THR A 69 6.58 -8.86 -0.27
N SER A 70 7.85 -9.25 -0.42
CA SER A 70 8.27 -10.65 -0.23
C SER A 70 8.16 -11.14 1.22
N ASP A 71 8.08 -10.22 2.18
CA ASP A 71 7.94 -10.53 3.61
C ASP A 71 6.97 -9.53 4.26
N CYS A 72 5.68 -9.74 4.06
CA CYS A 72 4.64 -8.88 4.63
C CYS A 72 4.72 -8.79 6.16
N LEU A 73 4.94 -9.93 6.85
CA LEU A 73 4.99 -9.96 8.31
C LEU A 73 6.23 -9.22 8.84
N GLY A 74 7.39 -9.38 8.19
CA GLY A 74 8.58 -8.57 8.46
C GLY A 74 8.34 -7.09 8.18
N GLY A 75 7.59 -6.75 7.12
CA GLY A 75 7.18 -5.38 6.83
C GLY A 75 6.32 -4.77 7.93
N VAL A 76 5.38 -5.54 8.49
CA VAL A 76 4.59 -5.11 9.66
C VAL A 76 5.49 -4.87 10.86
N ARG A 77 6.43 -5.78 11.16
CA ARG A 77 7.41 -5.58 12.25
C ARG A 77 8.23 -4.31 12.04
N ARG A 78 8.68 -4.07 10.80
CA ARG A 78 9.44 -2.86 10.46
C ARG A 78 8.62 -1.59 10.70
N CYS A 79 7.33 -1.58 10.36
CA CYS A 79 6.46 -0.44 10.67
C CYS A 79 6.35 -0.21 12.19
N ILE A 80 6.27 -1.27 12.99
CA ILE A 80 6.23 -1.16 14.45
C ILE A 80 7.56 -0.61 14.99
N GLU A 81 8.71 -1.10 14.51
CA GLU A 81 10.04 -0.60 14.89
C GLU A 81 10.27 0.86 14.54
N LEU A 82 9.67 1.35 13.45
CA LEU A 82 9.73 2.75 13.03
C LEU A 82 8.80 3.65 13.85
N THR A 83 7.98 3.09 14.74
CA THR A 83 7.04 3.81 15.60
C THR A 83 7.60 3.95 17.01
N ARG A 84 7.28 5.06 17.68
CA ARG A 84 7.47 5.26 19.13
C ARG A 84 6.36 4.55 19.92
N ASN A 85 6.08 4.99 21.15
CA ASN A 85 4.91 4.62 21.95
C ASN A 85 3.57 5.16 21.38
N GLY A 86 3.48 5.27 20.05
CA GLY A 86 2.31 5.75 19.33
C GLY A 86 1.60 4.63 18.59
N GLY A 87 1.16 4.89 17.35
CA GLY A 87 0.26 3.98 16.62
C GLY A 87 0.78 3.53 15.26
N VAL A 88 0.43 2.30 14.88
CA VAL A 88 0.63 1.80 13.52
C VAL A 88 -0.72 1.58 12.85
N PHE A 89 -0.90 2.11 11.65
CA PHE A 89 -2.07 1.84 10.82
C PHE A 89 -1.69 1.02 9.59
N ILE A 90 -2.16 -0.23 9.52
CA ILE A 90 -1.83 -1.17 8.46
C ILE A 90 -3.09 -1.58 7.69
N GLY A 91 -3.11 -1.36 6.37
CA GLY A 91 -4.17 -1.80 5.46
C GLY A 91 -3.71 -2.93 4.56
N LEU A 92 -4.22 -4.14 4.77
CA LEU A 92 -3.92 -5.33 3.98
C LEU A 92 -5.16 -5.94 3.34
N TYR A 93 -4.95 -6.74 2.28
CA TYR A 93 -5.98 -7.64 1.80
C TYR A 93 -6.18 -8.82 2.75
N HIS A 94 -7.41 -8.97 3.22
CA HIS A 94 -7.80 -10.09 4.07
C HIS A 94 -7.96 -11.37 3.24
N LYS A 95 -7.35 -12.47 3.68
CA LYS A 95 -7.28 -13.75 2.95
C LYS A 95 -8.61 -14.22 2.41
N TYR A 96 -9.62 -14.33 3.27
CA TYR A 96 -10.93 -14.86 2.86
C TYR A 96 -11.74 -13.91 1.98
N ALA A 97 -11.46 -12.60 2.03
CA ALA A 97 -12.13 -11.63 1.16
C ALA A 97 -11.45 -11.54 -0.22
N ARG A 98 -10.12 -11.67 -0.26
CA ARG A 98 -9.32 -11.49 -1.47
C ARG A 98 -9.24 -12.76 -2.32
N LYS A 99 -9.20 -13.94 -1.69
CA LYS A 99 -9.06 -15.23 -2.38
C LYS A 99 -10.13 -15.48 -3.46
N PRO A 100 -11.44 -15.26 -3.22
CA PRO A 100 -12.46 -15.47 -4.25
C PRO A 100 -12.25 -14.64 -5.52
N PHE A 101 -11.80 -13.38 -5.36
CA PHE A 101 -11.48 -12.50 -6.48
C PHE A 101 -10.29 -13.03 -7.29
N LEU A 102 -9.20 -13.44 -6.62
CA LEU A 102 -8.05 -14.02 -7.31
C LEU A 102 -8.40 -15.33 -8.02
N ASP A 103 -9.15 -16.22 -7.36
CA ASP A 103 -9.55 -17.50 -7.93
C ASP A 103 -10.41 -17.29 -9.19
N TYR A 104 -11.36 -16.34 -9.13
CA TYR A 104 -12.18 -15.97 -10.28
C TYR A 104 -11.35 -15.54 -11.49
N PHE A 105 -10.42 -14.60 -11.31
CA PHE A 105 -9.57 -14.13 -12.40
C PHE A 105 -8.52 -15.15 -12.85
N LYS A 106 -8.08 -16.04 -11.96
CA LYS A 106 -7.22 -17.16 -12.33
C LYS A 106 -7.95 -18.09 -13.29
N THR A 107 -9.19 -18.51 -12.95
CA THR A 107 -10.01 -19.34 -13.83
C THR A 107 -10.28 -18.64 -15.17
N LEU A 108 -10.65 -17.36 -15.15
CA LEU A 108 -10.88 -16.62 -16.40
C LEU A 108 -9.64 -16.56 -17.28
N LYS A 109 -8.44 -16.37 -16.71
CA LYS A 109 -7.18 -16.36 -17.48
C LYS A 109 -6.85 -17.72 -18.09
N GLU A 110 -7.19 -18.80 -17.40
CA GLU A 110 -7.02 -20.16 -17.89
C GLU A 110 -7.98 -20.47 -19.05
N GLU A 111 -9.19 -19.91 -19.02
CA GLU A 111 -10.20 -20.04 -20.08
C GLU A 111 -9.95 -19.09 -21.27
N ASN A 112 -9.55 -17.85 -21.00
CA ASN A 112 -9.28 -16.82 -21.99
C ASN A 112 -8.23 -15.82 -21.47
N SER A 113 -7.04 -15.85 -22.06
CA SER A 113 -5.94 -14.96 -21.70
C SER A 113 -6.00 -13.56 -22.32
N ASP A 114 -7.06 -13.23 -23.09
CA ASP A 114 -7.23 -11.91 -23.69
C ASP A 114 -7.41 -10.82 -22.61
N GLU A 115 -6.47 -9.87 -22.56
CA GLU A 115 -6.45 -8.83 -21.52
C GLU A 115 -7.65 -7.89 -21.61
N ASP A 116 -8.16 -7.59 -22.80
CA ASP A 116 -9.33 -6.74 -22.99
C ASP A 116 -10.60 -7.41 -22.45
N PHE A 117 -10.77 -8.71 -22.68
CA PHE A 117 -11.82 -9.51 -22.07
C PHE A 117 -11.72 -9.49 -20.53
N LEU A 118 -10.53 -9.74 -19.99
CA LEU A 118 -10.29 -9.73 -18.54
C LEU A 118 -10.54 -8.35 -17.92
N PHE A 119 -10.12 -7.28 -18.60
CA PHE A 119 -10.36 -5.91 -18.17
C PHE A 119 -11.85 -5.61 -18.15
N LYS A 120 -12.60 -6.04 -19.17
CA LYS A 120 -14.07 -5.91 -19.18
C LYS A 120 -14.70 -6.64 -18.00
N LYS A 121 -14.26 -7.86 -17.68
CA LYS A 121 -14.74 -8.61 -16.50
C LYS A 121 -14.39 -7.92 -15.19
N TYR A 122 -13.22 -7.31 -15.09
CA TYR A 122 -12.87 -6.47 -13.95
C TYR A 122 -13.79 -5.25 -13.81
N ARG A 123 -14.13 -4.57 -14.91
CA ARG A 123 -15.04 -3.42 -14.90
C ARG A 123 -16.48 -3.76 -14.52
N GLU A 124 -16.93 -4.99 -14.78
CA GLU A 124 -18.23 -5.48 -14.29
C GLU A 124 -18.27 -5.57 -12.75
N LEU A 125 -17.12 -5.82 -12.11
CA LEU A 125 -16.99 -5.95 -10.65
C LEU A 125 -16.58 -4.63 -9.97
N ASP A 126 -15.79 -3.80 -10.64
CA ASP A 126 -15.21 -2.56 -10.08
C ASP A 126 -15.52 -1.33 -10.95
N GLY A 127 -16.59 -0.64 -10.55
CA GLY A 127 -17.05 0.61 -11.15
C GLY A 127 -16.50 1.88 -10.51
N ARG A 128 -15.55 1.80 -9.56
CA ARG A 128 -15.11 2.96 -8.76
C ARG A 128 -14.39 4.04 -9.57
N HIS A 129 -13.69 3.63 -10.63
CA HIS A 129 -12.90 4.52 -11.47
C HIS A 129 -13.67 4.86 -12.74
N ALA A 130 -13.99 6.14 -12.94
CA ALA A 130 -14.59 6.62 -14.20
C ALA A 130 -13.53 6.75 -15.30
N ASP A 131 -12.32 7.19 -14.93
CA ASP A 131 -11.18 7.29 -15.83
C ASP A 131 -10.63 5.91 -16.20
N GLU A 132 -10.50 5.65 -17.50
CA GLU A 132 -10.09 4.36 -18.02
C GLU A 132 -8.61 4.07 -17.73
N THR A 133 -7.74 5.09 -17.79
CA THR A 133 -6.32 4.94 -17.48
C THR A 133 -6.12 4.52 -16.02
N GLN A 134 -6.83 5.17 -15.10
CA GLN A 134 -6.85 4.79 -13.71
C GLN A 134 -7.41 3.38 -13.55
N ALA A 135 -8.56 3.07 -14.13
CA ALA A 135 -9.15 1.72 -14.04
C ALA A 135 -8.20 0.63 -14.57
N LYS A 136 -7.50 0.89 -15.68
CA LYS A 136 -6.48 -0.01 -16.23
C LYS A 136 -5.30 -0.17 -15.27
N SER A 137 -4.80 0.92 -14.69
CA SER A 137 -3.73 0.85 -13.69
C SER A 137 -4.11 -0.05 -12.51
N TRP A 138 -5.35 0.05 -12.01
CA TRP A 138 -5.84 -0.82 -10.95
C TRP A 138 -6.03 -2.27 -11.41
N PHE A 139 -6.55 -2.48 -12.61
CA PHE A 139 -6.67 -3.82 -13.19
C PHE A 139 -5.32 -4.53 -13.32
N MET A 140 -4.29 -3.83 -13.82
CA MET A 140 -2.95 -4.39 -13.95
C MET A 140 -2.39 -4.88 -12.61
N ASP A 141 -2.53 -4.05 -11.58
CA ASP A 141 -2.08 -4.30 -10.22
C ASP A 141 -2.87 -5.44 -9.55
N GLN A 142 -4.18 -5.41 -9.70
CA GLN A 142 -5.10 -6.30 -8.97
C GLN A 142 -5.31 -7.65 -9.66
N VAL A 143 -5.14 -7.72 -10.98
CA VAL A 143 -5.53 -8.89 -11.78
C VAL A 143 -4.36 -9.46 -12.57
N LEU A 144 -3.62 -8.68 -13.38
CA LEU A 144 -2.67 -9.27 -14.33
C LEU A 144 -1.40 -9.81 -13.67
N HIS A 145 -0.75 -9.02 -12.82
CA HIS A 145 0.52 -9.39 -12.20
C HIS A 145 0.46 -9.28 -10.66
N PRO A 146 -0.47 -9.99 -9.99
CA PRO A 146 -0.62 -9.88 -8.55
C PRO A 146 0.55 -10.62 -7.88
N TYR A 147 1.64 -9.91 -7.63
CA TYR A 147 2.56 -10.33 -6.58
C TYR A 147 1.96 -9.88 -5.26
N GLU A 148 1.14 -10.74 -4.66
CA GLU A 148 0.45 -10.45 -3.40
C GLU A 148 0.44 -11.66 -2.45
N THR A 149 0.57 -11.36 -1.17
CA THR A 149 0.37 -12.29 -0.05
C THR A 149 -0.94 -11.97 0.65
N GLN A 150 -1.59 -12.98 1.20
CA GLN A 150 -2.92 -12.87 1.80
C GLN A 150 -2.86 -13.24 3.27
N HIS A 151 -3.41 -12.38 4.13
CA HIS A 151 -3.26 -12.51 5.59
C HIS A 151 -4.61 -12.49 6.29
N THR A 152 -4.68 -13.18 7.42
CA THR A 152 -5.79 -13.16 8.36
C THR A 152 -5.52 -12.15 9.46
N LEU A 153 -6.58 -11.72 10.16
CA LEU A 153 -6.42 -10.87 11.33
C LEU A 153 -5.61 -11.56 12.44
N GLU A 154 -5.77 -12.88 12.60
CA GLU A 154 -5.03 -13.66 13.60
C GLU A 154 -3.52 -13.65 13.37
N GLU A 155 -3.07 -13.86 12.12
CA GLU A 155 -1.65 -13.79 11.73
C GLU A 155 -1.05 -12.42 12.07
N ILE A 156 -1.78 -11.33 11.76
CA ILE A 156 -1.33 -9.97 12.03
C ILE A 156 -1.35 -9.66 13.53
N ALA A 157 -2.41 -10.03 14.25
CA ALA A 157 -2.54 -9.82 15.68
C ALA A 157 -1.46 -10.57 16.47
N GLY A 158 -1.05 -11.76 16.01
CA GLY A 158 0.04 -12.53 16.59
C GLY A 158 1.38 -11.78 16.62
N ILE A 159 1.64 -10.89 15.66
CA ILE A 159 2.83 -10.04 15.67
C ILE A 159 2.82 -9.12 16.89
N PHE A 160 1.72 -8.39 17.10
CA PHE A 160 1.57 -7.45 18.22
C PHE A 160 1.59 -8.16 19.57
N GLY A 161 0.96 -9.34 19.67
CA GLY A 161 0.98 -10.14 20.91
C GLY A 161 2.35 -10.72 21.28
N SER A 162 3.25 -10.87 20.29
CA SER A 162 4.61 -11.37 20.50
C SER A 162 5.62 -10.28 20.89
N MET A 163 5.22 -9.00 20.84
CA MET A 163 6.09 -7.87 21.09
C MET A 163 5.99 -7.40 22.54
N VAL A 164 7.14 -7.20 23.18
CA VAL A 164 7.24 -6.49 24.46
C VAL A 164 7.35 -5.01 24.14
N PHE A 165 6.29 -4.25 24.37
CA PHE A 165 6.35 -2.80 24.31
C PHE A 165 7.03 -2.28 25.60
N PRO A 166 8.18 -1.60 25.50
CA PRO A 166 8.76 -0.95 26.67
C PRO A 166 7.80 0.18 27.10
N TYR A 167 7.21 0.02 28.29
CA TYR A 167 6.43 1.07 28.94
C TYR A 167 7.28 2.30 29.27
#